data_AF-A0A389MKJ9-F1
#
_entry.id   AF-A0A389MKJ9-F1
#
_cell.length_a   1.000
_cell.length_b   1.000
_cell.length_c   1.000
_cell.angle_alpha   90.00
_cell.angle_beta   90.00
_cell.angle_gamma   90.00
#
_symmetry.space_group_name_H-M   'P 1'
#
loop_
_entity.id
_entity.type
_entity.pdbx_description
1 polymer ?
#
loop_
_entity_poly.entity_id
_entity_poly.type
_entity_poly.pdbx_seq_one_letter_code
_entity_poly.pdbx_strand_id
1 'polypeptide(L)'
;MPSVRYPLAFAAVATLALAVSPRAQDTSSSTPRVQETSERPAWQEHGIKPQSPDSPFEEVVSGLYFRSKETQAMQADDFNNPGFLAVEQGEELWSKVDGAAGKSCASCHNDAASTMKGIAAAYPKWNEKLAKPVNLEQRINICRSGALKAEPWAFGSPELTAMTTYIRNQSRGMPVAVKVDGPMTP
;
A
#
# COMPACT_ATOMS: atom_id res chain seq x y z
N MET A 1 -50.61 55.62 -2.22
CA MET A 1 -50.00 54.94 -1.04
C MET A 1 -49.31 56.00 -0.22
N PRO A 2 -49.74 56.28 1.03
CA PRO A 2 -49.18 57.36 1.82
C PRO A 2 -47.85 56.95 2.48
N SER A 3 -46.93 57.90 2.48
CA SER A 3 -45.60 57.87 3.07
C SER A 3 -45.68 58.02 4.59
N VAL A 4 -45.08 57.09 5.34
CA VAL A 4 -44.95 57.16 6.79
C VAL A 4 -43.49 57.40 7.16
N ARG A 5 -43.23 58.56 7.77
CA ARG A 5 -41.94 58.93 8.37
C ARG A 5 -41.96 58.52 9.84
N TYR A 6 -40.93 57.82 10.31
CA TYR A 6 -40.70 57.57 11.74
C TYR A 6 -39.55 58.46 12.25
N PRO A 7 -39.70 59.10 13.42
CA PRO A 7 -38.67 59.96 13.98
C PRO A 7 -37.57 59.13 14.70
N LEU A 8 -36.35 59.65 14.61
CA LEU A 8 -35.19 59.22 15.37
C LEU A 8 -35.41 59.47 16.87
N ALA A 9 -35.18 58.44 17.69
CA ALA A 9 -34.97 58.58 19.12
C ALA A 9 -33.52 58.18 19.45
N PHE A 10 -32.73 59.17 19.87
CA PHE A 10 -31.38 59.01 20.39
C PHE A 10 -31.45 58.39 21.79
N ALA A 11 -30.83 57.23 21.98
CA ALA A 11 -30.56 56.67 23.30
C ALA A 11 -29.07 56.88 23.65
N ALA A 12 -28.83 57.54 24.77
CA ALA A 12 -27.51 57.85 25.30
C ALA A 12 -26.78 56.57 25.73
N VAL A 13 -25.56 56.37 25.21
CA VAL A 13 -24.67 55.29 25.63
C VAL A 13 -23.74 55.83 26.71
N ALA A 14 -23.88 55.31 27.93
CA ALA A 14 -22.99 55.60 29.03
C ALA A 14 -21.64 54.90 28.80
N THR A 15 -20.57 55.68 28.69
CA THR A 15 -19.18 55.21 28.57
C THR A 15 -18.65 54.74 29.92
N LEU A 16 -18.50 53.43 30.08
CA LEU A 16 -17.74 52.83 31.18
C LEU A 16 -16.26 52.77 30.80
N ALA A 17 -15.42 53.59 31.42
CA ALA A 17 -13.98 53.56 31.21
C ALA A 17 -13.37 52.36 31.93
N LEU A 18 -12.95 51.35 31.17
CA LEU A 18 -12.10 50.25 31.67
C LEU A 18 -10.65 50.72 31.69
N ALA A 19 -10.05 50.76 32.88
CA ALA A 19 -8.62 51.01 33.06
C ALA A 19 -7.83 49.80 32.52
N VAL A 20 -7.11 49.97 31.42
CA VAL A 20 -6.12 49.01 30.92
C VAL A 20 -4.81 49.25 31.67
N SER A 21 -4.41 48.30 32.51
CA SER A 21 -3.04 48.25 33.03
C SER A 21 -2.11 47.67 31.94
N PRO A 22 -0.92 48.25 31.71
CA PRO A 22 0.03 47.68 30.76
C PRO A 22 0.62 46.40 31.36
N ARG A 23 0.35 45.27 30.72
CA ARG A 23 1.01 44.00 31.05
C ARG A 23 2.44 44.06 30.51
N ALA A 24 3.42 43.97 31.41
CA ALA A 24 4.82 43.81 31.07
C ALA A 24 4.98 42.57 30.16
N GLN A 25 5.67 42.75 29.04
CA GLN A 25 6.07 41.64 28.19
C GLN A 25 7.29 40.97 28.81
N ASP A 26 7.09 39.78 29.39
CA ASP A 26 8.19 38.92 29.79
C ASP A 26 8.93 38.47 28.53
N THR A 27 10.09 39.06 28.32
CA THR A 27 11.08 38.64 27.31
C THR A 27 11.85 37.43 27.85
N SER A 28 11.16 36.31 28.02
CA SER A 28 11.83 35.02 28.20
C SER A 28 11.95 34.33 26.85
N SER A 29 13.19 34.17 26.41
CA SER A 29 13.56 33.38 25.24
C SER A 29 13.15 31.92 25.44
N SER A 30 11.99 31.55 24.94
CA SER A 30 11.61 30.14 24.85
C SER A 30 12.23 29.57 23.58
N THR A 31 13.30 28.80 23.75
CA THR A 31 13.68 27.77 22.79
C THR A 31 12.42 26.95 22.47
N PRO A 32 12.09 26.65 21.19
CA PRO A 32 10.89 25.88 20.89
C PRO A 32 10.99 24.55 21.61
N ARG A 33 10.13 24.36 22.62
CA ARG A 33 9.93 23.05 23.23
C ARG A 33 9.30 22.20 22.15
N VAL A 34 10.06 21.22 21.63
CA VAL A 34 9.49 20.10 20.88
C VAL A 34 8.36 19.57 21.76
N GLN A 35 7.13 19.73 21.30
CA GLN A 35 6.00 19.07 21.93
C GLN A 35 6.26 17.58 21.74
N GLU A 36 6.71 16.94 22.81
CA GLU A 36 6.68 15.50 22.95
C GLU A 36 5.20 15.10 22.95
N THR A 37 4.63 14.98 21.76
CA THR A 37 3.36 14.30 21.58
C THR A 37 3.62 12.87 22.04
N SER A 38 3.14 12.54 23.23
CA SER A 38 3.12 11.19 23.80
C SER A 38 2.24 10.22 23.00
N GLU A 39 1.96 10.53 21.75
CA GLU A 39 1.26 9.69 20.81
C GLU A 39 2.27 8.66 20.33
N ARG A 40 2.05 7.42 20.75
CA ARG A 40 2.74 6.25 20.22
C ARG A 40 2.82 6.40 18.69
N PRO A 41 4.01 6.32 18.07
CA PRO A 41 4.11 6.44 16.63
C PRO A 41 3.14 5.49 15.94
N ALA A 42 2.45 5.94 14.89
CA ALA A 42 1.37 5.20 14.23
C ALA A 42 1.73 3.75 13.84
N TRP A 43 3.01 3.40 13.71
CA TRP A 43 3.47 2.04 13.46
C TRP A 43 3.30 1.07 14.65
N GLN A 44 3.19 1.56 15.89
CA GLN A 44 3.10 0.73 17.11
C GLN A 44 1.79 -0.04 17.27
N GLU A 45 0.75 0.29 16.49
CA GLU A 45 -0.54 -0.41 16.52
C GLU A 45 -0.67 -1.49 15.43
N HIS A 46 0.35 -1.60 14.57
CA HIS A 46 0.30 -2.45 13.37
C HIS A 46 1.42 -3.50 13.32
N GLY A 47 2.05 -3.77 14.46
CA GLY A 47 3.01 -4.86 14.63
C GLY A 47 2.34 -6.22 14.55
N ILE A 48 3.00 -7.16 13.89
CA ILE A 48 2.65 -8.58 13.93
C ILE A 48 3.83 -9.38 14.48
N LYS A 49 3.54 -10.53 15.10
CA LYS A 49 4.60 -11.43 15.57
C LYS A 49 5.41 -11.96 14.37
N PRO A 50 6.75 -11.90 14.40
CA PRO A 50 7.57 -12.51 13.37
C PRO A 50 7.33 -14.02 13.27
N GLN A 51 7.43 -14.57 12.06
CA GLN A 51 7.25 -16.00 11.82
C GLN A 51 8.47 -16.84 12.25
N SER A 52 9.67 -16.26 12.13
CA SER A 52 10.89 -16.93 12.59
C SER A 52 10.99 -16.85 14.11
N PRO A 53 11.19 -17.97 14.82
CA PRO A 53 11.45 -17.96 16.25
C PRO A 53 12.76 -17.26 16.60
N ASP A 54 13.72 -17.20 15.67
CA ASP A 54 15.04 -16.60 15.86
C ASP A 54 15.07 -15.10 15.47
N SER A 55 13.90 -14.50 15.25
CA SER A 55 13.80 -13.06 14.95
C SER A 55 14.37 -12.23 16.11
N PRO A 56 15.25 -11.25 15.85
CA PRO A 56 15.72 -10.32 16.88
C PRO A 56 14.67 -9.27 17.27
N PHE A 57 13.53 -9.23 16.58
CA PHE A 57 12.44 -8.28 16.80
C PHE A 57 11.25 -8.94 17.51
N GLU A 58 10.63 -8.23 18.45
CA GLU A 58 9.37 -8.64 19.09
C GLU A 58 8.19 -8.59 18.11
N GLU A 59 8.18 -7.58 17.25
CA GLU A 59 7.16 -7.33 16.23
C GLU A 59 7.80 -6.91 14.91
N VAL A 60 7.13 -7.23 13.80
CA VAL A 60 7.45 -6.70 12.47
C VAL A 60 6.29 -5.84 11.99
N VAL A 61 6.59 -4.70 11.40
CA VAL A 61 5.58 -3.73 10.95
C VAL A 61 5.73 -3.50 9.44
N SER A 62 4.60 -3.43 8.72
CA SER A 62 4.60 -3.08 7.31
C SER A 62 5.23 -1.70 7.08
N GLY A 63 6.05 -1.57 6.02
CA GLY A 63 6.66 -0.31 5.61
C GLY A 63 5.63 0.81 5.38
N LEU A 64 4.38 0.48 5.10
CA LEU A 64 3.25 1.40 4.94
C LEU A 64 3.10 2.34 6.14
N TYR A 65 3.24 1.83 7.36
CA TYR A 65 3.01 2.60 8.58
C TYR A 65 4.17 3.53 8.96
N PHE A 66 5.25 3.50 8.17
CA PHE A 66 6.34 4.47 8.23
C PHE A 66 6.22 5.56 7.14
N ARG A 67 5.11 5.58 6.37
CA ARG A 67 4.83 6.61 5.35
C ARG A 67 3.89 7.69 5.88
N SER A 68 3.79 8.82 5.18
CA SER A 68 2.84 9.88 5.51
C SER A 68 1.40 9.35 5.44
N LYS A 69 0.46 10.03 6.13
CA LYS A 69 -0.97 9.68 6.08
C LYS A 69 -1.55 9.79 4.68
N GLU A 70 -1.04 10.71 3.86
CA GLU A 70 -1.40 10.83 2.45
C GLU A 70 -1.01 9.58 1.65
N THR A 71 0.24 9.09 1.78
CA THR A 71 0.66 7.85 1.11
C THR A 71 -0.10 6.64 1.64
N GLN A 72 -0.43 6.59 2.93
CA GLN A 72 -1.26 5.54 3.51
C GLN A 72 -2.66 5.54 2.88
N ALA A 73 -3.30 6.71 2.77
CA ALA A 73 -4.61 6.86 2.16
C ALA A 73 -4.61 6.49 0.66
N MET A 74 -3.57 6.88 -0.08
CA MET A 74 -3.40 6.51 -1.49
C MET A 74 -3.35 5.00 -1.69
N GLN A 75 -2.66 4.25 -0.83
CA GLN A 75 -2.59 2.79 -0.94
C GLN A 75 -3.86 2.07 -0.47
N ALA A 76 -4.68 2.73 0.35
CA ALA A 76 -5.90 2.16 0.91
C ALA A 76 -7.08 2.11 -0.07
N ASP A 77 -7.00 2.88 -1.17
CA ASP A 77 -8.04 2.97 -2.18
C ASP A 77 -7.49 2.59 -3.56
N ASP A 78 -8.11 1.60 -4.19
CA ASP A 78 -7.63 1.03 -5.46
C ASP A 78 -7.68 2.04 -6.61
N PHE A 79 -8.67 2.93 -6.60
CA PHE A 79 -8.83 3.95 -7.62
C PHE A 79 -7.73 5.03 -7.53
N ASN A 80 -7.36 5.44 -6.31
CA ASN A 80 -6.31 6.41 -6.09
C ASN A 80 -4.89 5.82 -6.12
N ASN A 81 -4.75 4.50 -6.07
CA ASN A 81 -3.46 3.83 -6.10
C ASN A 81 -2.95 3.70 -7.55
N PRO A 82 -1.90 4.44 -7.97
CA PRO A 82 -1.40 4.39 -9.34
C PRO A 82 -0.87 3.02 -9.76
N GLY A 83 -0.59 2.12 -8.81
CA GLY A 83 -0.20 0.75 -9.09
C GLY A 83 -1.34 -0.11 -9.66
N PHE A 84 -2.61 0.29 -9.52
CA PHE A 84 -3.74 -0.48 -10.05
C PHE A 84 -3.81 -0.51 -11.57
N LEU A 85 -3.22 0.46 -12.26
CA LEU A 85 -3.03 0.40 -13.72
C LEU A 85 -2.23 -0.85 -14.14
N ALA A 86 -1.24 -1.26 -13.33
CA ALA A 86 -0.48 -2.48 -13.59
C ALA A 86 -1.27 -3.75 -13.26
N VAL A 87 -2.22 -3.67 -12.31
CA VAL A 87 -3.14 -4.79 -12.02
C VAL A 87 -4.06 -5.02 -13.21
N GLU A 88 -4.68 -3.97 -13.74
CA GLU A 88 -5.56 -4.02 -14.91
C GLU A 88 -4.81 -4.52 -16.16
N GLN A 89 -3.62 -3.97 -16.43
CA GLN A 89 -2.78 -4.46 -17.52
C GLN A 89 -2.41 -5.95 -17.34
N GLY A 90 -2.14 -6.38 -16.11
CA GLY A 90 -1.82 -7.78 -15.83
C GLY A 90 -3.01 -8.71 -16.05
N GLU A 91 -4.23 -8.25 -15.78
CA GLU A 91 -5.48 -8.97 -16.07
C GLU A 91 -5.71 -9.14 -17.58
N GLU A 92 -5.45 -8.09 -18.36
CA GLU A 92 -5.50 -8.17 -19.83
C GLU A 92 -4.48 -9.20 -20.35
N LEU A 93 -3.24 -9.14 -19.85
CA LEU A 93 -2.18 -10.08 -20.22
C LEU A 93 -2.52 -11.53 -19.80
N TRP A 94 -3.22 -11.72 -18.68
CA TRP A 94 -3.65 -13.04 -18.21
C TRP A 94 -4.58 -13.74 -19.20
N SER A 95 -5.47 -12.96 -19.82
CA SER A 95 -6.47 -13.46 -20.77
C SER A 95 -5.96 -13.47 -22.22
N LYS A 96 -4.90 -12.72 -22.53
CA LYS A 96 -4.32 -12.61 -23.87
C LYS A 96 -3.67 -13.92 -24.33
N VAL A 97 -4.06 -14.39 -25.51
CA VAL A 97 -3.40 -15.50 -26.20
C VAL A 97 -2.03 -15.04 -26.69
N ASP A 98 -0.98 -15.80 -26.37
CA ASP A 98 0.41 -15.49 -26.72
C ASP A 98 1.24 -16.77 -26.94
N GLY A 99 2.33 -16.63 -27.69
CA GLY A 99 3.25 -17.73 -28.01
C GLY A 99 2.72 -18.74 -29.02
N ALA A 100 3.59 -19.65 -29.44
CA ALA A 100 3.30 -20.63 -30.48
C ALA A 100 2.31 -21.73 -30.04
N ALA A 101 2.00 -21.82 -28.74
CA ALA A 101 0.99 -22.76 -28.24
C ALA A 101 -0.46 -22.29 -28.47
N GLY A 102 -0.67 -21.02 -28.84
CA GLY A 102 -2.02 -20.46 -29.07
C GLY A 102 -2.90 -20.47 -27.82
N LYS A 103 -2.30 -20.25 -26.64
CA LYS A 103 -2.99 -20.25 -25.34
C LYS A 103 -2.71 -18.96 -24.56
N SER A 104 -3.56 -18.68 -23.59
CA SER A 104 -3.35 -17.65 -22.56
C SER A 104 -3.05 -18.29 -21.21
N CYS A 105 -2.68 -17.47 -20.21
CA CYS A 105 -2.56 -17.96 -18.82
C CYS A 105 -3.91 -18.51 -18.33
N ALA A 106 -4.99 -17.79 -18.62
CA ALA A 106 -6.37 -18.19 -18.32
C ALA A 106 -6.77 -19.53 -18.96
N SER A 107 -6.17 -19.91 -20.10
CA SER A 107 -6.48 -21.18 -20.77
C SER A 107 -6.09 -22.42 -19.94
N CYS A 108 -5.15 -22.29 -19.00
CA CYS A 108 -4.72 -23.38 -18.13
C CYS A 108 -5.06 -23.14 -16.66
N HIS A 109 -5.06 -21.87 -16.24
CA HIS A 109 -5.28 -21.50 -14.85
C HIS A 109 -6.68 -20.94 -14.58
N ASN A 110 -7.55 -20.80 -15.58
CA ASN A 110 -8.90 -20.24 -15.45
C ASN A 110 -8.88 -18.81 -14.86
N ASP A 111 -9.90 -18.47 -14.09
CA ASP A 111 -10.00 -17.20 -13.36
C ASP A 111 -8.91 -17.10 -12.28
N ALA A 112 -8.09 -16.05 -12.35
CA ALA A 112 -7.00 -15.83 -11.40
C ALA A 112 -7.52 -15.46 -10.00
N ALA A 113 -8.66 -14.78 -9.89
CA ALA A 113 -9.23 -14.36 -8.60
C ALA A 113 -9.55 -15.57 -7.72
N SER A 114 -9.98 -16.66 -8.37
CA SER A 114 -10.25 -17.94 -7.72
C SER A 114 -8.98 -18.79 -7.58
N THR A 115 -8.19 -18.94 -8.65
CA THR A 115 -7.14 -19.97 -8.71
C THR A 115 -5.77 -19.52 -8.23
N MET A 116 -5.48 -18.22 -8.29
CA MET A 116 -4.19 -17.66 -7.85
C MET A 116 -4.23 -17.14 -6.40
N LYS A 117 -5.37 -17.29 -5.72
CA LYS A 117 -5.51 -16.93 -4.31
C LYS A 117 -4.48 -17.63 -3.44
N GLY A 118 -3.71 -16.85 -2.67
CA GLY A 118 -2.66 -17.34 -1.78
C GLY A 118 -1.38 -17.83 -2.47
N ILE A 119 -1.35 -17.91 -3.80
CA ILE A 119 -0.17 -18.39 -4.53
C ILE A 119 1.01 -17.45 -4.30
N ALA A 120 0.82 -16.15 -4.51
CA ALA A 120 1.89 -15.17 -4.41
C ALA A 120 2.40 -14.98 -2.97
N ALA A 121 1.54 -15.14 -1.97
CA ALA A 121 1.92 -15.06 -0.55
C ALA A 121 2.88 -16.19 -0.13
N ALA A 122 2.91 -17.30 -0.86
CA ALA A 122 3.75 -18.46 -0.60
C ALA A 122 5.01 -18.54 -1.50
N TYR A 123 5.29 -17.52 -2.32
CA TYR A 123 6.52 -17.43 -3.12
C TYR A 123 7.61 -16.61 -2.41
N PRO A 124 8.91 -16.93 -2.56
CA PRO A 124 9.51 -17.91 -3.49
C PRO A 124 9.28 -19.38 -3.13
N LYS A 125 9.47 -20.28 -4.10
CA LYS A 125 9.33 -21.74 -3.92
C LYS A 125 10.50 -22.49 -4.52
N TRP A 126 10.87 -23.64 -3.93
CA TRP A 126 11.88 -24.53 -4.49
C TRP A 126 11.43 -25.09 -5.84
N ASN A 127 12.35 -25.15 -6.80
CA ASN A 127 12.13 -25.77 -8.11
C ASN A 127 13.08 -26.96 -8.28
N GLU A 128 12.53 -28.17 -8.22
CA GLU A 128 13.32 -29.40 -8.33
C GLU A 128 14.11 -29.51 -9.63
N LYS A 129 13.53 -29.08 -10.76
CA LYS A 129 14.18 -29.18 -12.07
C LYS A 129 15.40 -28.28 -12.18
N LEU A 130 15.39 -27.15 -11.48
CA LEU A 130 16.49 -26.19 -11.48
C LEU A 130 17.38 -26.33 -10.25
N ALA A 131 17.04 -27.22 -9.31
CA ALA A 131 17.67 -27.39 -8.01
C ALA A 131 17.96 -26.04 -7.30
N LYS A 132 16.99 -25.12 -7.34
CA LYS A 132 17.10 -23.80 -6.69
C LYS A 132 15.73 -23.16 -6.39
N PRO A 133 15.65 -22.18 -5.47
CA PRO A 133 14.46 -21.37 -5.30
C PRO A 133 14.16 -20.56 -6.56
N VAL A 134 12.87 -20.39 -6.85
CA VAL A 134 12.41 -19.48 -7.90
C VAL A 134 11.37 -18.50 -7.36
N ASN A 135 11.51 -17.24 -7.76
CA ASN A 135 10.52 -16.20 -7.46
C ASN A 135 9.33 -16.28 -8.44
N LEU A 136 8.34 -15.41 -8.23
CA LEU A 136 7.09 -15.43 -9.00
C LEU A 136 7.34 -15.02 -10.46
N GLU A 137 8.23 -14.05 -10.69
CA GLU A 137 8.65 -13.54 -11.98
C GLU A 137 9.29 -14.65 -12.83
N GLN A 138 10.20 -15.43 -12.22
CA GLN A 138 10.81 -16.60 -12.84
C GLN A 138 9.77 -17.69 -13.11
N ARG A 139 8.83 -17.92 -12.19
CA ARG A 139 7.73 -18.87 -12.42
C ARG A 139 6.91 -18.50 -13.64
N ILE A 140 6.53 -17.22 -13.77
CA ILE A 140 5.79 -16.70 -14.92
C ILE A 140 6.56 -16.98 -16.21
N ASN A 141 7.85 -16.65 -16.25
CA ASN A 141 8.68 -16.89 -17.43
C ASN A 141 8.89 -18.38 -17.74
N ILE A 142 8.99 -19.25 -16.73
CA ILE A 142 9.01 -20.71 -16.94
C ILE A 142 7.72 -21.17 -17.61
N CYS A 143 6.56 -20.65 -17.22
CA CYS A 143 5.28 -20.96 -17.86
C CYS A 143 5.21 -20.39 -19.29
N ARG A 144 5.68 -19.16 -19.52
CA ARG A 144 5.72 -18.54 -20.85
C ARG A 144 6.54 -19.36 -21.83
N SER A 145 7.80 -19.64 -21.51
CA SER A 145 8.70 -20.38 -22.42
C SER A 145 8.31 -21.84 -22.57
N GLY A 146 7.83 -22.48 -21.49
CA GLY A 146 7.45 -23.89 -21.52
C GLY A 146 6.06 -24.14 -22.11
N ALA A 147 5.02 -23.67 -21.42
CA ALA A 147 3.63 -24.01 -21.73
C ALA A 147 3.06 -23.15 -22.86
N LEU A 148 3.39 -21.86 -22.92
CA LEU A 148 2.92 -20.96 -23.98
C LEU A 148 3.83 -21.00 -25.22
N LYS A 149 5.08 -21.46 -25.08
CA LYS A 149 6.12 -21.33 -26.10
C LYS A 149 6.24 -19.88 -26.59
N ALA A 150 6.22 -18.95 -25.64
CA ALA A 150 6.40 -17.53 -25.84
C ALA A 150 7.78 -17.11 -25.32
N GLU A 151 8.32 -16.04 -25.89
CA GLU A 151 9.55 -15.45 -25.37
C GLU A 151 9.34 -15.01 -23.91
N PRO A 152 10.29 -15.32 -23.00
CA PRO A 152 10.25 -14.79 -21.65
C PRO A 152 10.30 -13.27 -21.67
N TRP A 153 9.56 -12.63 -20.77
CA TRP A 153 9.67 -11.20 -20.59
C TRP A 153 10.94 -10.84 -19.83
N ALA A 154 11.55 -9.71 -20.16
CA ALA A 154 12.72 -9.22 -19.44
C ALA A 154 12.37 -8.92 -17.97
N PHE A 155 13.32 -9.14 -17.06
CA PHE A 155 13.12 -8.80 -15.66
C PHE A 155 12.91 -7.29 -15.51
N GLY A 156 11.85 -6.89 -14.82
CA GLY A 156 11.44 -5.49 -14.68
C GLY A 156 10.75 -4.88 -15.92
N SER A 157 10.45 -5.67 -16.96
CA SER A 157 9.65 -5.16 -18.08
C SER A 157 8.24 -4.77 -17.61
N PRO A 158 7.54 -3.86 -18.32
CA PRO A 158 6.16 -3.50 -18.01
C PRO A 158 5.24 -4.73 -17.94
N GLU A 159 5.37 -5.68 -18.85
CA GLU A 159 4.53 -6.87 -18.93
C GLU A 159 4.75 -7.81 -17.74
N LEU A 160 6.02 -8.09 -17.40
CA LEU A 160 6.31 -8.96 -16.27
C LEU A 160 5.93 -8.31 -14.94
N THR A 161 6.12 -7.01 -14.83
CA THR A 161 5.71 -6.23 -13.65
C THR A 161 4.19 -6.24 -13.51
N ALA A 162 3.44 -5.99 -14.59
CA ALA A 162 1.99 -6.00 -14.60
C ALA A 162 1.43 -7.39 -14.25
N MET A 163 1.88 -8.45 -14.92
CA MET A 163 1.45 -9.82 -14.62
C MET A 163 1.76 -10.23 -13.17
N THR A 164 2.95 -9.90 -12.67
CA THR A 164 3.33 -10.20 -11.29
C THR A 164 2.47 -9.43 -10.29
N THR A 165 2.19 -8.16 -10.56
CA THR A 165 1.33 -7.30 -9.73
C THR A 165 -0.10 -7.83 -9.69
N TYR A 166 -0.65 -8.22 -10.85
CA TYR A 166 -1.97 -8.84 -10.94
C TYR A 166 -2.07 -10.14 -10.13
N ILE A 167 -1.11 -11.07 -10.28
CA ILE A 167 -1.10 -12.33 -9.51
C ILE A 167 -0.93 -12.06 -8.01
N ARG A 168 -0.08 -11.10 -7.62
CA ARG A 168 0.08 -10.68 -6.21
C ARG A 168 -1.20 -10.10 -5.63
N ASN A 169 -1.94 -9.33 -6.41
CA ASN A 169 -3.21 -8.74 -5.98
C ASN A 169 -4.23 -9.83 -5.56
N GLN A 170 -4.18 -11.02 -6.15
CA GLN A 170 -5.09 -12.13 -5.82
C GLN A 170 -4.84 -12.70 -4.40
N SER A 171 -3.69 -12.35 -3.80
CA SER A 171 -3.32 -12.75 -2.43
C SER A 171 -3.34 -11.57 -1.44
N ARG A 172 -3.89 -10.42 -1.83
CA ARG A 172 -3.95 -9.24 -0.95
C ARG A 172 -4.71 -9.54 0.34
N GLY A 173 -4.15 -9.10 1.47
CA GLY A 173 -4.70 -9.35 2.81
C GLY A 173 -4.41 -10.74 3.39
N MET A 174 -3.79 -11.65 2.62
CA MET A 174 -3.37 -12.95 3.13
C MET A 174 -1.99 -12.86 3.81
N PRO A 175 -1.73 -13.63 4.89
CA PRO A 175 -0.40 -13.69 5.48
C PRO A 175 0.63 -14.21 4.46
N VAL A 176 1.80 -13.55 4.42
CA VAL A 176 2.98 -14.11 3.73
C VAL A 176 3.31 -15.45 4.39
N ALA A 177 3.54 -16.51 3.62
CA ALA A 177 3.72 -17.87 4.14
C ALA A 177 4.76 -18.65 3.31
N VAL A 178 5.98 -18.12 3.27
CA VAL A 178 7.09 -18.72 2.54
C VAL A 178 7.64 -19.91 3.34
N LYS A 179 7.85 -21.05 2.68
CA LYS A 179 8.53 -22.19 3.30
C LYS A 179 10.04 -21.90 3.40
N VAL A 180 10.59 -22.15 4.59
CA VAL A 180 12.01 -21.93 4.94
C VAL A 180 12.69 -23.22 5.45
N ASP A 181 12.02 -24.35 5.28
CA ASP A 181 12.50 -25.68 5.65
C ASP A 181 12.98 -26.49 4.44
N GLY A 182 13.63 -27.62 4.71
CA GLY A 182 14.11 -28.55 3.67
C GLY A 182 15.07 -27.87 2.69
N PRO A 183 14.85 -27.97 1.37
CA PRO A 183 15.75 -27.36 0.39
C PRO A 183 15.66 -25.83 0.34
N MET A 184 14.72 -25.21 1.07
CA MET A 184 14.60 -23.76 1.24
C MET A 184 15.27 -23.24 2.52
N THR A 185 15.98 -24.09 3.27
CA THR A 185 16.73 -23.65 4.45
C THR A 185 17.85 -22.68 4.04
N PRO A 186 17.90 -21.46 4.63
CA PRO A 186 18.91 -20.45 4.33
C PRO A 186 20.36 -20.89 4.56
#